data_AF-A0A9W9KN64-F1
#
_entry.id   AF-A0A9W9KN64-F1
#
_cell.length_a   1.000
_cell.length_b   1.000
_cell.length_c   1.000
_cell.angle_alpha   90.00
_cell.angle_beta   90.00
_cell.angle_gamma   90.00
#
_symmetry.space_group_name_H-M   'P 1'
#
loop_
_entity.id
_entity.type
_entity.pdbx_description
1 polymer ?
#
loop_
_entity_poly.entity_id
_entity_poly.type
_entity_poly.pdbx_seq_one_letter_code
_entity_poly.pdbx_strand_id
1 'polypeptide(L)'
;MAKVKKNLNFQRYLDLKKEDLDLPSLEEDTKGYYTVEVGERYCRVEDCVNDTLFTSTNNLRKHILKQHPEVLLTGEESGGRPTQTEEARAIKFYNDIMKAYDDREAEKEEVLPDLPLKNDGSVNITKMRRAIRAMKLPVPCEVCKDNDQPKLCCHDDVKDTCEHFDMFVDPRDQEDDGDEA
;
A
#
# COMPACT_ATOMS: atom_id res chain seq x y z
N MET A 1 -14.65 1.59 23.73
CA MET A 1 -14.61 1.49 22.25
C MET A 1 -15.22 2.66 21.49
N ALA A 2 -15.81 3.67 22.13
CA ALA A 2 -16.57 4.69 21.38
C ALA A 2 -15.67 5.55 20.49
N LYS A 3 -14.43 5.81 20.93
CA LYS A 3 -13.45 6.57 20.14
C LYS A 3 -12.89 5.75 18.98
N VAL A 4 -12.49 4.51 19.25
CA VAL A 4 -11.95 3.58 18.24
C VAL A 4 -12.95 3.38 17.09
N LYS A 5 -14.23 3.16 17.39
CA LYS A 5 -15.26 2.99 16.36
C LYS A 5 -15.45 4.21 15.45
N LYS A 6 -15.14 5.42 15.93
CA LYS A 6 -15.24 6.66 15.14
C LYS A 6 -13.96 7.00 14.38
N ASN A 7 -12.87 6.28 14.62
CA ASN A 7 -11.61 6.50 13.93
C ASN A 7 -11.70 5.96 12.50
N LEU A 8 -11.28 6.76 11.53
CA LEU A 8 -11.37 6.42 10.10
C LEU A 8 -10.45 5.25 9.74
N ASN A 9 -9.24 5.21 10.30
CA ASN A 9 -8.26 4.15 10.04
C ASN A 9 -8.75 2.79 10.57
N PHE A 10 -9.48 2.78 11.68
CA PHE A 10 -10.18 1.58 12.15
C PHE A 10 -11.25 1.11 11.15
N GLN A 11 -12.04 2.01 10.55
CA GLN A 11 -13.02 1.62 9.55
C GLN A 11 -12.35 1.03 8.30
N ARG A 12 -11.31 1.71 7.78
CA ARG A 12 -10.51 1.22 6.65
C ARG A 12 -9.91 -0.17 6.92
N TYR A 13 -9.39 -0.39 8.12
CA TYR A 13 -8.87 -1.69 8.56
C TYR A 13 -9.91 -2.82 8.47
N LEU A 14 -11.20 -2.53 8.69
CA LEU A 14 -12.26 -3.54 8.58
C LEU A 14 -12.65 -3.84 7.13
N ASP A 15 -12.41 -2.91 6.21
CA ASP A 15 -12.79 -3.04 4.80
C ASP A 15 -11.69 -3.72 3.95
N LEU A 16 -10.45 -3.71 4.43
CA LEU A 16 -9.29 -4.36 3.80
C LEU A 16 -9.16 -5.81 4.21
N LYS A 17 -8.63 -6.66 3.32
CA LYS A 17 -8.33 -8.06 3.65
C LYS A 17 -7.02 -8.17 4.41
N LYS A 18 -6.83 -9.29 5.12
CA LYS A 18 -5.58 -9.57 5.84
C LYS A 18 -4.34 -9.51 4.93
N GLU A 19 -4.45 -10.04 3.70
CA GLU A 19 -3.36 -10.07 2.71
C GLU A 19 -2.89 -8.68 2.27
N ASP A 20 -3.77 -7.67 2.35
CA ASP A 20 -3.45 -6.31 1.97
C ASP A 20 -2.82 -5.52 3.13
N LEU A 21 -2.83 -6.06 4.36
CA LEU A 21 -2.42 -5.35 5.56
C LEU A 21 -1.07 -5.83 6.07
N ASP A 22 -0.15 -4.88 6.27
CA ASP A 22 1.10 -5.12 6.98
C ASP A 22 0.83 -5.14 8.49
N LEU A 23 0.36 -6.29 8.97
CA LEU A 23 0.03 -6.49 10.38
C LEU A 23 1.31 -6.75 11.19
N PRO A 24 1.61 -5.97 12.25
CA PRO A 24 2.77 -6.22 13.09
C PRO A 24 2.60 -7.52 13.88
N SER A 25 3.71 -8.21 14.22
CA SER A 25 3.66 -9.39 15.08
C SER A 25 3.07 -9.09 16.46
N LEU A 26 2.47 -10.08 17.11
CA LEU A 26 1.95 -9.94 18.47
C LEU A 26 3.10 -9.62 19.46
N GLU A 27 2.95 -8.52 20.19
CA GLU A 27 3.95 -8.09 21.17
C GLU A 27 3.78 -8.84 22.48
N GLU A 28 4.84 -9.51 22.92
CA GLU A 28 4.94 -10.13 24.25
C GLU A 28 5.33 -9.07 25.28
N ASP A 29 4.58 -9.00 26.38
CA ASP A 29 4.89 -8.13 27.49
C ASP A 29 5.97 -8.73 28.42
N THR A 30 6.46 -7.93 29.37
CA THR A 30 7.48 -8.35 30.35
C THR A 30 7.10 -9.58 31.20
N LYS A 31 5.84 -10.03 31.13
CA LYS A 31 5.29 -11.14 31.91
C LYS A 31 4.94 -12.34 31.03
N GLY A 32 5.28 -12.31 29.74
CA GLY A 32 4.99 -13.40 28.80
C GLY A 32 3.57 -13.39 28.25
N TYR A 33 2.84 -12.27 28.36
CA TYR A 33 1.49 -12.15 27.82
C TYR A 33 1.45 -11.28 26.57
N TYR A 34 0.62 -11.70 25.63
CA TYR A 34 0.39 -11.02 24.37
C TYR A 34 -0.86 -10.14 24.45
N THR A 35 -0.81 -9.00 23.77
CA THR A 35 -1.90 -8.02 23.78
C THR A 35 -2.65 -7.99 22.45
N VAL A 36 -3.98 -8.13 22.55
CA VAL A 36 -4.91 -7.89 21.43
C VAL A 36 -5.49 -6.49 21.60
N GLU A 37 -5.39 -5.66 20.57
CA GLU A 37 -5.83 -4.28 20.62
C GLU A 37 -7.35 -4.16 20.59
N VAL A 38 -7.84 -3.05 21.15
CA VAL A 38 -9.27 -2.80 21.25
C VAL A 38 -9.89 -2.73 19.85
N GLY A 39 -10.86 -3.61 19.60
CA GLY A 39 -11.56 -3.68 18.32
C GLY A 39 -10.90 -4.58 17.28
N GLU A 40 -9.71 -5.11 17.56
CA GLU A 40 -8.92 -5.92 16.61
C GLU A 40 -9.68 -7.18 16.17
N ARG A 41 -9.56 -7.53 14.88
CA ARG A 41 -10.33 -8.59 14.22
C ARG A 41 -9.52 -9.53 13.35
N TYR A 42 -8.23 -9.29 13.13
CA TYR A 42 -7.35 -10.21 12.45
C TYR A 42 -6.43 -10.91 13.44
N CYS A 43 -6.13 -12.18 13.19
CA CYS A 43 -5.13 -12.90 13.98
C CYS A 43 -3.74 -12.58 13.46
N ARG A 44 -2.87 -12.09 14.35
CA ARG A 44 -1.47 -11.72 14.09
C ARG A 44 -0.46 -12.72 14.64
N VAL A 45 -0.91 -13.89 15.10
CA VAL A 45 0.02 -14.97 15.48
C VAL A 45 0.73 -15.45 14.23
N GLU A 46 2.04 -15.61 14.32
CA GLU A 46 2.86 -16.10 13.20
C GLU A 46 2.33 -17.45 12.71
N ASP A 47 2.38 -17.66 11.40
CA ASP A 47 1.87 -18.87 10.74
C ASP A 47 0.38 -19.20 10.96
N CYS A 48 -0.42 -18.25 11.46
CA CYS A 48 -1.85 -18.44 11.58
C CYS A 48 -2.53 -18.49 10.20
N VAL A 49 -3.08 -19.67 9.86
CA VAL A 49 -3.80 -19.94 8.61
C VAL A 49 -5.13 -19.20 8.46
N ASN A 50 -5.66 -18.59 9.53
CA ASN A 50 -6.90 -17.82 9.43
C ASN A 50 -6.63 -16.45 8.80
N ASP A 51 -7.11 -16.31 7.57
CA ASP A 51 -7.14 -15.10 6.76
C ASP A 51 -8.44 -14.29 6.95
N THR A 52 -9.49 -14.93 7.45
CA THR A 52 -10.81 -14.31 7.59
C THR A 52 -10.90 -13.31 8.75
N LEU A 53 -11.60 -12.20 8.50
CA LEU A 53 -11.92 -11.18 9.50
C LEU A 53 -12.89 -11.74 10.54
N PHE A 54 -12.54 -11.67 11.83
CA PHE A 54 -13.46 -12.06 12.88
C PHE A 54 -14.59 -11.04 13.06
N THR A 55 -15.80 -11.52 13.37
CA THR A 55 -16.97 -10.68 13.68
C THR A 55 -16.90 -9.98 15.04
N SER A 56 -15.79 -10.15 15.76
CA SER A 56 -15.67 -10.32 17.22
C SER A 56 -14.21 -10.14 17.68
N THR A 57 -13.82 -9.12 18.46
CA THR A 57 -12.54 -9.19 19.18
C THR A 57 -12.56 -10.35 20.19
N ASN A 58 -13.73 -10.64 20.77
CA ASN A 58 -13.89 -11.84 21.62
C ASN A 58 -13.77 -13.14 20.82
N ASN A 59 -14.21 -13.15 19.55
CA ASN A 59 -14.08 -14.32 18.69
C ASN A 59 -12.62 -14.52 18.27
N LEU A 60 -11.90 -13.44 17.97
CA LEU A 60 -10.47 -13.46 17.75
C LEU A 60 -9.73 -14.01 18.98
N ARG A 61 -10.03 -13.51 20.19
CA ARG A 61 -9.41 -14.00 21.43
C ARG A 61 -9.66 -15.49 21.64
N LYS A 62 -10.90 -15.96 21.45
CA LYS A 62 -11.25 -17.38 21.50
C LYS A 62 -10.50 -18.21 20.47
N HIS A 63 -10.33 -17.68 19.26
CA HIS A 63 -9.54 -18.33 18.22
C HIS A 63 -8.08 -18.48 18.67
N ILE A 64 -7.46 -17.40 19.17
CA ILE A 64 -6.07 -17.43 19.63
C ILE A 64 -5.88 -18.46 20.74
N LEU A 65 -6.68 -18.40 21.80
CA LEU A 65 -6.56 -19.33 22.93
C LEU A 65 -6.81 -20.80 22.56
N LYS A 66 -7.54 -21.06 21.47
CA LYS A 66 -7.87 -22.42 21.02
C LYS A 66 -6.89 -22.97 19.97
N GLN A 67 -6.40 -22.11 19.09
CA GLN A 67 -5.56 -22.53 17.95
C GLN A 67 -4.08 -22.28 18.19
N HIS A 68 -3.74 -21.37 19.08
CA HIS A 68 -2.38 -20.96 19.45
C HIS A 68 -2.21 -21.11 20.98
N PRO A 69 -2.21 -22.35 21.50
CA PRO A 69 -2.20 -22.61 22.95
C PRO A 69 -0.95 -22.08 23.68
N GLU A 70 0.13 -21.84 22.96
CA GLU A 70 1.35 -21.19 23.45
C GLU A 70 1.18 -19.69 23.70
N VAL A 71 0.16 -19.05 23.12
CA VAL A 71 -0.09 -17.61 23.25
C VAL A 71 -0.98 -17.34 24.45
N LEU A 72 -0.40 -16.75 25.49
CA LEU A 72 -1.12 -16.30 26.69
C LEU A 72 -1.60 -14.85 26.50
N LEU A 73 -2.90 -14.61 26.51
CA LEU A 73 -3.44 -13.26 26.28
C LEU A 73 -3.59 -12.45 27.57
N THR A 74 -3.29 -11.16 27.53
CA THR A 74 -3.54 -10.24 28.65
C THR A 74 -5.03 -10.14 28.97
N GLY A 75 -5.39 -10.39 30.23
CA GLY A 75 -6.74 -10.13 30.76
C GLY A 75 -7.82 -11.10 30.28
N GLU A 76 -7.68 -12.39 30.59
CA GLU A 76 -8.71 -13.44 30.36
C GLU A 76 -10.12 -13.04 30.83
N GLU A 77 -10.24 -12.09 31.77
CA GLU A 77 -11.51 -11.61 32.34
C GLU A 77 -11.97 -10.22 31.85
N SER A 78 -11.46 -9.73 30.72
CA SER A 78 -11.75 -8.36 30.25
C SER A 78 -13.12 -8.18 29.58
N GLY A 79 -14.20 -8.50 30.30
CA GLY A 79 -15.59 -8.15 29.95
C GLY A 79 -15.94 -6.67 30.23
N GLY A 80 -14.95 -5.80 30.34
CA GLY A 80 -15.08 -4.41 30.78
C GLY A 80 -15.10 -3.39 29.63
N ARG A 81 -15.54 -2.17 29.95
CA ARG A 81 -15.39 -1.02 29.03
C ARG A 81 -13.89 -0.69 28.91
N PRO A 82 -13.33 -0.59 27.69
CA PRO A 82 -11.95 -0.20 27.51
C PRO A 82 -11.66 1.16 28.14
N THR A 83 -10.52 1.25 28.80
CA THR A 83 -9.96 2.48 29.36
C THR A 83 -9.54 3.44 28.25
N GLN A 84 -9.34 4.71 28.58
CA GLN A 84 -8.87 5.69 27.61
C GLN A 84 -7.48 5.36 27.06
N THR A 85 -6.61 4.79 27.89
CA THR A 85 -5.27 4.36 27.50
C THR A 85 -5.30 3.24 26.48
N GLU A 86 -6.15 2.24 26.69
CA GLU A 86 -6.34 1.14 25.72
C GLU A 86 -6.95 1.64 24.42
N GLU A 87 -7.93 2.57 24.47
CA GLU A 87 -8.45 3.19 23.25
C GLU A 87 -7.39 3.98 22.49
N ALA A 88 -6.51 4.70 23.19
CA ALA A 88 -5.43 5.47 22.56
C ALA A 88 -4.38 4.56 21.91
N ARG A 89 -3.99 3.47 22.58
CA ARG A 89 -3.07 2.47 22.02
C ARG A 89 -3.65 1.82 20.77
N ALA A 90 -4.93 1.44 20.81
CA ALA A 90 -5.62 0.89 19.64
C ALA A 90 -5.69 1.89 18.49
N ILE A 91 -5.97 3.17 18.75
CA ILE A 91 -5.95 4.20 17.70
C ILE A 91 -4.57 4.33 17.06
N LYS A 92 -3.51 4.34 17.87
CA LYS A 92 -2.14 4.37 17.36
C LYS A 92 -1.86 3.15 16.47
N PHE A 93 -2.20 1.96 16.94
CA PHE A 93 -2.08 0.72 16.17
C PHE A 93 -2.76 0.79 14.78
N TYR A 94 -4.01 1.26 14.69
CA TYR A 94 -4.68 1.39 13.39
C TYR A 94 -4.07 2.48 12.51
N ASN A 95 -3.57 3.57 13.10
CA ASN A 95 -2.87 4.61 12.33
C ASN A 95 -1.58 4.06 11.73
N ASP A 96 -0.80 3.30 12.50
CA ASP A 96 0.48 2.74 12.06
C ASP A 96 0.25 1.74 10.91
N ILE A 97 -0.75 0.85 11.01
CA ILE A 97 -1.10 -0.09 9.92
C ILE A 97 -1.54 0.66 8.66
N MET A 98 -2.44 1.65 8.79
CA MET A 98 -2.92 2.38 7.60
C MET A 98 -1.82 3.24 6.99
N LYS A 99 -0.90 3.78 7.79
CA LYS A 99 0.25 4.50 7.27
C LYS A 99 1.13 3.59 6.42
N ALA A 100 1.46 2.40 6.92
CA ALA A 100 2.27 1.43 6.18
C ALA A 100 1.58 1.01 4.85
N TYR A 101 0.26 0.79 4.89
CA TYR A 101 -0.54 0.55 3.70
C TYR A 101 -0.44 1.72 2.69
N ASP A 102 -0.66 2.95 3.16
CA ASP A 102 -0.65 4.14 2.30
C ASP A 102 0.73 4.40 1.68
N ASP A 103 1.81 4.23 2.45
CA ASP A 103 3.18 4.37 1.96
C ASP A 103 3.46 3.35 0.83
N ARG A 104 3.07 2.08 1.02
CA ARG A 104 3.27 1.01 0.03
C ARG A 104 2.43 1.23 -1.24
N GLU A 105 1.20 1.71 -1.12
CA GLU A 105 0.38 2.03 -2.29
C GLU A 105 0.94 3.24 -3.05
N ALA A 106 1.49 4.23 -2.35
CA ALA A 106 2.18 5.37 -2.97
C ALA A 106 3.44 4.90 -3.73
N GLU A 107 4.25 4.01 -3.17
CA GLU A 107 5.42 3.43 -3.85
C GLU A 107 5.02 2.65 -5.13
N LYS A 108 3.88 1.97 -5.14
CA LYS A 108 3.37 1.31 -6.37
C LYS A 108 2.96 2.30 -7.44
N GLU A 109 2.45 3.47 -7.06
CA GLU A 109 1.98 4.49 -7.98
C GLU A 109 3.15 5.20 -8.70
N GLU A 110 4.37 5.14 -8.16
CA GLU A 110 5.55 5.82 -8.72
C GLU A 110 6.39 4.99 -9.72
N VAL A 111 6.04 3.73 -10.01
CA VAL A 111 6.79 2.95 -11.03
C VAL A 111 6.30 3.29 -12.43
N LEU A 112 6.80 4.40 -12.97
CA LEU A 112 6.59 4.77 -14.37
C LEU A 112 7.15 3.66 -15.29
N PRO A 113 6.42 3.24 -16.34
CA PRO A 113 6.91 2.23 -17.27
C PRO A 113 8.13 2.73 -18.07
N ASP A 114 8.99 1.82 -18.51
CA ASP A 114 10.09 2.16 -19.42
C ASP A 114 9.56 2.76 -20.72
N LEU A 115 10.25 3.80 -21.21
CA LEU A 115 10.00 4.41 -22.49
C LEU A 115 10.17 3.34 -23.57
N PRO A 116 9.14 3.05 -24.38
CA PRO A 116 9.23 1.97 -25.33
C PRO A 116 10.15 2.39 -26.48
N LEU A 117 11.37 1.87 -26.49
CA LEU A 117 12.35 2.11 -27.55
C LEU A 117 12.29 1.03 -28.65
N LYS A 118 12.83 1.36 -29.82
CA LYS A 118 13.17 0.40 -30.88
C LYS A 118 14.61 -0.10 -30.69
N ASN A 119 15.00 -1.07 -31.51
CA ASN A 119 16.37 -1.61 -31.51
C ASN A 119 17.45 -0.56 -31.87
N ASP A 120 17.07 0.54 -32.54
CA ASP A 120 17.95 1.66 -32.89
C ASP A 120 18.05 2.73 -31.79
N GLY A 121 17.40 2.54 -30.64
CA GLY A 121 17.36 3.51 -29.54
C GLY A 121 16.39 4.67 -29.73
N SER A 122 15.71 4.78 -30.88
CA SER A 122 14.64 5.75 -31.10
C SER A 122 13.33 5.31 -30.46
N VAL A 123 12.47 6.27 -30.13
CA VAL A 123 11.16 5.97 -29.54
C VAL A 123 10.29 5.16 -30.48
N ASN A 124 9.69 4.10 -29.94
CA ASN A 124 8.64 3.34 -30.59
C ASN A 124 7.29 4.05 -30.40
N ILE A 125 7.06 5.06 -31.24
CA ILE A 125 5.88 5.95 -31.22
C ILE A 125 4.57 5.16 -31.17
N THR A 126 4.46 4.06 -31.91
CA THR A 126 3.25 3.22 -31.93
C THR A 126 2.98 2.59 -30.57
N LYS A 127 4.02 2.06 -29.91
CA LYS A 127 3.90 1.48 -28.56
C LYS A 127 3.64 2.56 -27.51
N MET A 128 4.33 3.70 -27.59
CA MET A 128 4.13 4.83 -26.67
C MET A 128 2.69 5.34 -26.73
N ARG A 129 2.18 5.64 -27.94
CA ARG A 129 0.79 6.10 -28.14
C ARG A 129 -0.24 5.06 -27.70
N ARG A 130 0.08 3.76 -27.80
CA ARG A 130 -0.79 2.68 -27.29
C ARG A 130 -0.83 2.67 -25.77
N ALA A 131 0.29 2.87 -25.08
CA ALA A 131 0.37 2.96 -23.63
C ALA A 131 -0.41 4.17 -23.10
N ILE A 132 -0.19 5.36 -23.68
CA ILE A 132 -0.94 6.58 -23.32
C ILE A 132 -2.46 6.41 -23.46
N ARG A 133 -2.91 5.77 -24.56
CA ARG A 133 -4.35 5.47 -24.74
C ARG A 133 -4.88 4.47 -23.73
N ALA A 134 -4.06 3.52 -23.25
CA ALA A 134 -4.43 2.59 -22.20
C ALA A 134 -4.62 3.31 -20.85
N MET A 135 -3.82 4.35 -20.60
CA MET A 135 -3.98 5.30 -19.49
C MET A 135 -5.14 6.30 -19.69
N LYS A 136 -5.93 6.16 -20.77
CA LYS A 136 -7.08 6.99 -21.14
C LYS A 136 -6.75 8.47 -21.39
N LEU A 137 -5.52 8.76 -21.79
CA LEU A 137 -5.07 10.11 -22.13
C LEU A 137 -5.17 10.39 -23.64
N PRO A 138 -5.41 11.65 -24.04
CA PRO A 138 -5.56 12.03 -25.44
C PRO A 138 -4.22 12.00 -26.19
N VAL A 139 -4.24 11.56 -27.44
CA VAL A 139 -3.10 11.69 -28.37
C VAL A 139 -3.61 12.40 -29.63
N PRO A 140 -3.13 13.62 -29.97
CA PRO A 140 -2.00 14.34 -29.36
C PRO A 140 -2.31 14.85 -27.95
N CYS A 141 -1.26 15.06 -27.15
CA CYS A 141 -1.32 15.70 -25.85
C CYS A 141 -1.73 17.18 -26.00
N GLU A 142 -2.15 17.85 -24.93
CA GLU A 142 -2.62 19.25 -25.03
C GLU A 142 -1.46 20.18 -25.42
N VAL A 143 -0.27 19.99 -24.84
CA VAL A 143 0.92 20.80 -25.17
C VAL A 143 1.30 20.70 -26.66
N CYS A 144 1.25 19.51 -27.26
CA CYS A 144 1.54 19.33 -28.68
C CYS A 144 0.44 19.90 -29.59
N LYS A 145 -0.80 20.03 -29.11
CA LYS A 145 -1.87 20.73 -29.86
C LYS A 145 -1.63 22.23 -29.82
N ASP A 146 -1.33 22.77 -28.65
CA ASP A 146 -1.12 24.21 -28.45
C ASP A 146 0.12 24.72 -29.19
N ASN A 147 1.16 23.90 -29.29
CA ASN A 147 2.37 24.20 -30.05
C ASN A 147 2.24 23.98 -31.58
N ASP A 148 1.04 23.68 -32.10
CA ASP A 148 0.77 23.36 -33.51
C ASP A 148 1.63 22.20 -34.06
N GLN A 149 1.97 21.25 -33.20
CA GLN A 149 2.76 20.05 -33.54
C GLN A 149 2.02 18.72 -33.26
N PRO A 150 0.72 18.57 -33.57
CA PRO A 150 -0.04 17.37 -33.22
C PRO A 150 0.49 16.10 -33.89
N LYS A 151 1.15 16.22 -35.05
CA LYS A 151 1.72 15.08 -35.79
C LYS A 151 3.00 14.55 -35.16
N LEU A 152 3.75 15.42 -34.48
CA LEU A 152 5.03 15.10 -33.85
C LEU A 152 4.87 14.62 -32.40
N CYS A 153 3.67 14.68 -31.83
CA CYS A 153 3.42 14.17 -30.48
C CYS A 153 3.93 12.72 -30.30
N CYS A 154 4.73 12.49 -29.26
CA CYS A 154 5.46 11.25 -28.97
C CYS A 154 6.64 10.93 -29.91
N HIS A 155 7.16 11.91 -30.66
CA HIS A 155 8.42 11.80 -31.42
C HIS A 155 9.59 12.30 -30.56
N ASP A 156 10.79 11.76 -30.75
CA ASP A 156 12.00 12.24 -30.04
C ASP A 156 12.25 13.74 -30.29
N ASP A 157 11.87 14.27 -31.46
CA ASP A 157 12.03 15.69 -31.84
C ASP A 157 11.30 16.67 -30.91
N VAL A 158 10.29 16.18 -30.17
CA VAL A 158 9.50 16.99 -29.23
C VAL A 158 9.61 16.45 -27.80
N LYS A 159 10.62 15.63 -27.48
CA LYS A 159 10.84 15.03 -26.15
C LYS A 159 10.71 16.08 -25.04
N ASP A 160 11.38 17.22 -25.21
CA ASP A 160 11.45 18.28 -24.20
C ASP A 160 10.13 19.07 -24.00
N THR A 161 9.14 18.89 -24.88
CA THR A 161 7.88 19.65 -24.84
C THR A 161 6.64 18.77 -24.76
N CYS A 162 6.75 17.47 -25.04
CA CYS A 162 5.62 16.56 -25.05
C CYS A 162 5.44 15.93 -23.66
N GLU A 163 4.36 16.30 -22.97
CA GLU A 163 4.02 15.82 -21.61
C GLU A 163 3.87 14.29 -21.50
N HIS A 164 3.69 13.59 -22.62
CA HIS A 164 3.64 12.12 -22.60
C HIS A 164 4.98 11.47 -22.25
N PHE A 165 6.12 12.16 -22.40
CA PHE A 165 7.42 11.63 -22.01
C PHE A 165 7.58 11.56 -20.49
N ASP A 166 6.95 12.46 -19.74
CA ASP A 166 6.95 12.47 -18.26
C ASP A 166 6.24 11.26 -17.65
N MET A 167 5.54 10.47 -18.48
CA MET A 167 4.84 9.26 -18.07
C MET A 167 5.67 7.99 -18.22
N PHE A 168 6.94 8.11 -18.60
CA PHE A 168 7.85 7.00 -18.80
C PHE A 168 9.21 7.29 -18.19
N VAL A 169 9.90 6.24 -17.72
CA VAL A 169 11.33 6.31 -17.43
C VAL A 169 12.09 6.14 -18.73
N ASP A 170 12.98 7.07 -19.08
CA ASP A 170 13.85 6.89 -20.26
C ASP A 170 15.07 6.04 -19.88
N PRO A 171 15.18 4.79 -20.34
CA PRO A 171 16.32 3.94 -20.00
C PRO A 171 17.65 4.44 -20.59
N ARG A 172 17.62 5.44 -21.49
CA ARG A 172 18.83 6.10 -22.02
C ARG A 172 19.46 7.07 -21.01
N ASP A 173 18.68 7.54 -20.03
CA ASP A 173 19.11 8.52 -19.04
C ASP A 173 19.70 7.85 -17.77
N GLN A 174 19.70 6.50 -17.71
CA GLN A 174 20.42 5.74 -16.68
C GLN A 174 21.88 5.55 -17.13
N GLU A 175 22.73 6.52 -16.81
CA GLU A 175 24.17 6.37 -16.98
C GLU A 175 24.73 5.33 -15.98
N ASP A 176 25.47 4.39 -16.54
CA ASP A 176 26.29 3.38 -15.86
C ASP A 176 27.26 4.10 -14.89
N ASP A 177 26.95 4.12 -13.58
CA ASP A 177 27.94 4.38 -12.52
C ASP A 177 28.92 3.19 -12.50
N GLY A 178 29.72 3.11 -13.56
CA GLY A 178 30.75 2.12 -13.75
C GLY A 178 31.88 2.33 -12.74
N ASP A 179 32.02 1.36 -11.85
CA ASP A 179 33.26 0.91 -11.21
C ASP A 179 34.50 1.77 -11.52
N GLU A 180 34.85 2.67 -10.60
CA GLU A 180 36.23 3.16 -10.50
C GLU A 180 37.04 2.09 -9.77
N ALA A 181 37.73 1.26 -10.56
CA ALA A 181 38.68 0.23 -10.11
C ALA A 181 40.00 0.82 -9.61
#